data_AF-A0A7S0ESB7-F1
#
_entry.id   AF-A0A7S0ESB7-F1
#
_cell.length_a   1.000
_cell.length_b   1.000
_cell.length_c   1.000
_cell.angle_alpha   90.00
_cell.angle_beta   90.00
_cell.angle_gamma   90.00
#
_symmetry.space_group_name_H-M   'P 1'
#
loop_
_entity.id
_entity.type
_entity.pdbx_description
1 polymer ?
#
loop_
_entity_poly.entity_id
_entity_poly.type
_entity_poly.pdbx_seq_one_letter_code
_entity_poly.pdbx_strand_id
1 'polypeptide(L)'
;LGVFSGQGSCMCSCTIAVVSSTIGWAYFSCWSLSFWPQTILNWSRKSVEGLSFDYVALNLLGFSCYAAFNCALRWVPEVKAEYAASHHDEASAVKTNDVFFALHAVALTAVNMVQIRCYERGGQRFSAACKTALVLVAAAAAAVATAVALRAQ
;
A
#
# COMPACT_ATOMS: atom_id res chain seq x y z
N LEU A 1 0.23 5.81 51.69
CA LEU A 1 0.69 6.72 50.61
C LEU A 1 1.21 5.92 49.40
N GLY A 2 0.41 5.06 48.79
CA GLY A 2 0.93 4.13 47.77
C GLY A 2 -0.09 3.50 46.83
N VAL A 3 -1.03 4.26 46.27
CA VAL A 3 -2.05 3.73 45.34
C VAL A 3 -2.26 4.58 44.07
N PHE A 4 -1.51 5.68 43.87
CA PHE A 4 -1.78 6.64 42.77
C PHE A 4 -0.67 6.85 41.73
N SER A 5 0.25 5.89 41.54
CA SER A 5 1.30 6.01 40.50
C SER A 5 1.11 5.08 39.29
N GLY A 6 0.04 4.27 39.25
CA GLY A 6 -0.16 3.26 38.18
C GLY A 6 -1.13 3.63 37.04
N GLN A 7 -1.97 4.67 37.17
CA GLN A 7 -3.01 4.98 36.17
C GLN A 7 -2.60 6.03 35.11
N GLY A 8 -1.58 6.87 35.38
CA GLY A 8 -1.17 7.95 34.47
C GLY A 8 -0.58 7.46 33.14
N SER A 9 0.20 6.38 33.17
CA SER A 9 0.87 5.84 31.96
C SER A 9 -0.12 5.16 31.00
N CYS A 10 -1.22 4.61 31.52
CA CYS A 10 -2.25 3.93 30.72
C CYS A 10 -3.16 4.93 29.98
N MET A 11 -3.51 6.06 30.62
CA MET A 11 -4.31 7.11 29.98
C MET A 11 -3.58 7.80 28.83
N CYS A 12 -2.31 8.16 29.01
CA CYS A 12 -1.52 8.77 27.93
C CYS A 12 -1.37 7.80 26.74
N SER A 13 -1.17 6.52 27.03
CA SER A 13 -1.10 5.46 25.99
C SER A 13 -2.43 5.27 25.24
N CYS A 14 -3.57 5.31 25.95
CA CYS A 14 -4.89 5.19 25.33
C CYS A 14 -5.23 6.43 24.47
N THR A 15 -4.93 7.63 24.97
CA THR A 15 -5.10 8.88 24.20
C THR A 15 -4.23 8.90 22.96
N ILE A 16 -2.95 8.52 23.05
CA ILE A 16 -2.06 8.43 21.89
C ILE A 16 -2.58 7.38 20.89
N ALA A 17 -3.09 6.24 21.36
CA ALA A 17 -3.65 5.20 20.50
C ALA A 17 -4.92 5.68 19.77
N VAL A 18 -5.83 6.36 20.45
CA VAL A 18 -7.07 6.90 19.86
C VAL A 18 -6.76 8.01 18.86
N VAL A 19 -5.88 8.94 19.21
CA VAL A 19 -5.44 10.03 18.32
C VAL A 19 -4.74 9.47 17.08
N SER A 20 -3.79 8.53 17.27
CA SER A 20 -3.10 7.86 16.16
C SER A 20 -4.06 7.12 15.23
N SER A 21 -5.04 6.40 15.79
CA SER A 21 -6.07 5.72 15.00
C SER A 21 -6.92 6.71 14.20
N THR A 22 -7.37 7.79 14.84
CA THR A 22 -8.21 8.81 14.22
C THR A 22 -7.50 9.53 13.08
N ILE A 23 -6.24 9.92 13.29
CA ILE A 23 -5.41 10.53 12.26
C ILE A 23 -5.19 9.55 11.10
N GLY A 24 -4.97 8.27 11.38
CA GLY A 24 -4.82 7.26 10.33
C GLY A 24 -6.08 7.08 9.47
N TRP A 25 -7.27 7.10 10.07
CA TRP A 25 -8.53 7.04 9.32
C TRP A 25 -8.84 8.34 8.56
N ALA A 26 -8.49 9.49 9.12
CA ALA A 26 -8.58 10.78 8.44
C ALA A 26 -7.63 10.85 7.23
N TYR A 27 -6.39 10.35 7.38
CA TYR A 27 -5.42 10.21 6.31
C TYR A 27 -5.97 9.31 5.19
N PHE A 28 -6.47 8.12 5.54
CA PHE A 28 -7.11 7.21 4.60
C PHE A 28 -8.24 7.88 3.82
N SER A 29 -9.09 8.64 4.51
CA SER A 29 -10.23 9.34 3.90
C SER A 29 -9.79 10.44 2.95
N CYS A 30 -8.83 11.27 3.36
CA CYS A 30 -8.28 12.37 2.55
C CYS A 30 -7.61 11.83 1.28
N TRP A 31 -6.81 10.78 1.42
CA TRP A 31 -6.16 10.14 0.27
C TRP A 31 -7.17 9.48 -0.67
N SER A 32 -8.18 8.77 -0.13
CA SER A 32 -9.24 8.17 -0.93
C SER A 32 -9.92 9.23 -1.79
N LEU A 33 -10.33 10.36 -1.19
CA LEU A 33 -10.94 11.49 -1.90
C LEU A 33 -10.07 12.05 -3.02
N SER A 34 -8.74 12.03 -2.88
CA SER A 34 -7.81 12.51 -3.91
C SER A 34 -7.79 11.62 -5.17
N PHE A 35 -8.05 10.32 -5.05
CA PHE A 35 -8.02 9.38 -6.19
C PHE A 35 -9.29 9.38 -7.04
N TRP A 36 -10.44 9.76 -6.48
CA TRP A 36 -11.74 9.72 -7.16
C TRP A 36 -11.88 10.69 -8.34
N PRO A 37 -11.42 11.97 -8.27
CA PRO A 37 -11.57 12.93 -9.36
C PRO A 37 -11.06 12.40 -10.70
N GLN A 38 -9.89 11.75 -10.70
CA GLN A 38 -9.31 11.19 -11.93
C GLN A 38 -10.17 10.05 -12.49
N THR A 39 -10.61 9.14 -11.64
CA THR A 39 -11.42 7.97 -12.03
C THR A 39 -12.78 8.41 -12.60
N ILE A 40 -13.41 9.41 -11.98
CA ILE A 40 -14.69 9.99 -12.39
C ILE A 40 -14.52 10.75 -13.72
N LEU A 41 -13.44 11.52 -13.87
CA LEU A 41 -13.19 12.29 -15.08
C LEU A 41 -13.01 11.36 -16.30
N ASN A 42 -12.21 10.29 -16.13
CA ASN A 42 -12.04 9.25 -17.16
C ASN A 42 -13.38 8.60 -17.51
N TRP A 43 -14.22 8.31 -16.50
CA TRP A 43 -15.54 7.73 -16.71
C TRP A 43 -16.48 8.66 -17.48
N SER A 44 -16.49 9.95 -17.13
CA SER A 44 -17.35 10.95 -17.76
C SER A 44 -16.93 11.26 -19.19
N ARG A 45 -15.62 11.33 -19.46
CA ARG A 45 -15.09 11.66 -20.79
C ARG A 45 -15.02 10.45 -21.72
N LYS A 46 -15.07 9.23 -21.18
CA LYS A 46 -14.83 7.96 -21.91
C LYS A 46 -13.50 7.95 -22.68
N SER A 47 -12.56 8.79 -22.25
CA SER A 47 -11.23 8.98 -22.80
C SER A 47 -10.25 9.11 -21.63
N VAL A 48 -9.06 8.52 -21.81
CA VAL A 48 -7.93 8.60 -20.86
C VAL A 48 -6.83 9.53 -21.39
N GLU A 49 -7.14 10.35 -22.38
CA GLU A 49 -6.21 11.32 -22.94
C GLU A 49 -5.86 12.40 -21.89
N GLY A 50 -4.56 12.56 -21.62
CA GLY A 50 -4.03 13.42 -20.56
C GLY A 50 -3.64 12.69 -19.27
N LEU A 51 -4.02 11.42 -19.10
CA LEU A 51 -3.55 10.58 -18.00
C LEU A 51 -2.24 9.87 -18.40
N SER A 52 -1.16 10.08 -17.64
CA SER A 52 0.10 9.37 -17.89
C SER A 52 -0.04 7.88 -17.56
N PHE A 53 0.07 7.03 -18.59
CA PHE A 53 -0.04 5.58 -18.42
C PHE A 53 1.10 5.03 -17.56
N ASP A 54 2.29 5.60 -17.69
CA ASP A 54 3.45 5.22 -16.89
C ASP A 54 3.22 5.55 -15.40
N TYR A 55 2.60 6.69 -15.10
CA TYR A 55 2.23 7.05 -13.73
C TYR A 55 1.28 6.01 -13.13
N VAL A 56 0.23 5.61 -13.85
CA VAL A 56 -0.74 4.62 -13.35
C VAL A 56 -0.08 3.24 -13.15
N ALA A 57 0.77 2.82 -14.10
CA ALA A 57 1.49 1.54 -13.99
C ALA A 57 2.46 1.51 -12.81
N LEU A 58 3.25 2.58 -12.62
CA LEU A 58 4.20 2.68 -11.52
C LEU A 58 3.48 2.79 -10.17
N ASN A 59 2.35 3.50 -10.09
CA ASN A 59 1.55 3.55 -8.87
C ASN A 59 0.95 2.18 -8.55
N LEU A 60 0.40 1.46 -9.53
CA LEU A 60 -0.13 0.11 -9.30
C LEU A 60 0.96 -0.82 -8.77
N LEU A 61 2.17 -0.76 -9.35
CA LEU A 61 3.31 -1.54 -8.88
C LEU A 61 3.71 -1.16 -7.44
N GLY A 62 3.89 0.14 -7.18
CA GLY A 62 4.29 0.66 -5.88
C GLY A 62 3.30 0.30 -4.78
N PHE A 63 2.00 0.52 -5.02
CA PHE A 63 0.96 0.17 -4.06
C PHE A 63 0.81 -1.35 -3.90
N SER A 64 1.06 -2.15 -4.94
CA SER A 64 1.06 -3.62 -4.81
C SER A 64 2.20 -4.10 -3.92
N CYS A 65 3.41 -3.57 -4.09
CA CYS A 65 4.55 -3.86 -3.22
C CYS A 65 4.29 -3.39 -1.79
N TYR A 66 3.74 -2.19 -1.61
CA TYR A 66 3.39 -1.65 -0.31
C TYR A 66 2.30 -2.48 0.38
N ALA A 67 1.26 -2.90 -0.35
CA ALA A 67 0.23 -3.79 0.16
C ALA A 67 0.84 -5.13 0.57
N ALA A 68 1.65 -5.77 -0.29
CA ALA A 68 2.32 -7.03 0.02
C ALA A 68 3.17 -6.92 1.30
N PHE A 69 3.95 -5.85 1.46
CA PHE A 69 4.76 -5.60 2.65
C PHE A 69 3.90 -5.46 3.92
N ASN A 70 2.87 -4.59 3.89
CA ASN A 70 2.01 -4.37 5.05
C ASN A 70 1.20 -5.64 5.41
N CYS A 71 0.73 -6.39 4.41
CA CYS A 71 0.03 -7.66 4.60
C CYS A 71 0.97 -8.72 5.19
N ALA A 72 2.20 -8.86 4.67
CA ALA A 72 3.17 -9.82 5.16
C ALA A 72 3.55 -9.55 6.62
N LEU A 73 3.92 -8.32 6.96
CA LEU A 73 4.27 -7.95 8.33
C LEU A 73 3.07 -8.06 9.28
N ARG A 74 1.84 -7.87 8.77
CA ARG A 74 0.61 -7.94 9.58
C ARG A 74 0.10 -9.36 9.81
N TRP A 75 0.23 -10.28 8.86
CA TRP A 75 -0.40 -11.60 8.93
C TRP A 75 0.56 -12.78 8.96
N VAL A 76 1.80 -12.64 8.49
CA VAL A 76 2.77 -13.76 8.46
C VAL A 76 3.51 -13.82 9.80
N PRO A 77 3.33 -14.89 10.60
CA PRO A 77 3.92 -15.00 11.94
C PRO A 77 5.45 -15.11 11.90
N GLU A 78 6.00 -15.77 10.87
CA GLU A 78 7.44 -15.92 10.66
C GLU A 78 8.11 -14.54 10.44
N VAL A 79 7.53 -13.72 9.55
CA VAL A 79 8.01 -12.37 9.26
C VAL A 79 7.91 -11.47 10.50
N LYS A 80 6.87 -11.63 11.32
CA LYS A 80 6.76 -10.92 12.60
C LYS A 80 7.84 -11.35 13.60
N ALA A 81 8.09 -12.64 13.72
CA ALA A 81 9.10 -13.18 14.63
C ALA A 81 10.50 -12.73 14.23
N GLU A 82 10.82 -12.76 12.93
CA GLU A 82 12.09 -12.27 12.40
C GLU A 82 12.25 -10.76 12.59
N TYR A 83 11.17 -9.99 12.36
CA TYR A 83 11.16 -8.55 12.63
C TYR A 83 11.39 -8.22 14.11
N ALA A 84 10.67 -8.91 15.01
CA ALA A 84 10.79 -8.73 16.46
C ALA A 84 12.19 -9.11 16.98
N ALA A 85 12.76 -10.21 16.48
CA ALA A 85 14.12 -10.63 16.81
C ALA A 85 15.17 -9.60 16.38
N SER A 86 14.93 -8.90 15.27
CA SER A 86 15.84 -7.88 14.73
C SER A 86 15.65 -6.50 15.37
N HIS A 87 14.52 -6.24 16.04
CA HIS A 87 14.14 -4.93 16.58
C HIS A 87 13.74 -4.99 18.07
N HIS A 88 14.40 -5.85 18.86
CA HIS A 88 14.24 -5.92 20.33
C HIS A 88 12.78 -6.07 20.82
N ASP A 89 12.00 -6.97 20.21
CA ASP A 89 10.58 -7.21 20.53
C ASP A 89 9.66 -5.98 20.36
N GLU A 90 10.07 -4.97 19.61
CA GLU A 90 9.16 -3.88 19.24
C GLU A 90 8.02 -4.40 18.38
N ALA A 91 6.79 -4.13 18.81
CA ALA A 91 5.60 -4.47 18.05
C ALA A 91 5.65 -3.79 16.67
N SER A 92 5.34 -4.56 15.61
CA SER A 92 5.42 -4.05 14.23
C SER A 92 4.66 -2.72 14.10
N ALA A 93 5.33 -1.68 13.60
CA ALA A 93 4.76 -0.34 13.47
C ALA A 93 3.58 -0.26 12.49
N VAL A 94 3.41 -1.28 11.62
CA VAL A 94 2.32 -1.35 10.64
C VAL A 94 0.96 -1.38 11.33
N LYS A 95 0.20 -0.31 11.11
CA LYS A 95 -1.17 -0.18 11.61
C LYS A 95 -2.14 -0.82 10.63
N THR A 96 -3.30 -1.24 11.13
CA THR A 96 -4.37 -1.79 10.28
C THR A 96 -4.79 -0.79 9.20
N ASN A 97 -4.72 0.50 9.50
CA ASN A 97 -5.07 1.58 8.57
C ASN A 97 -4.16 1.61 7.34
N ASP A 98 -2.88 1.26 7.49
CA ASP A 98 -1.90 1.22 6.39
C ASP A 98 -2.23 0.10 5.40
N VAL A 99 -2.68 -1.04 5.91
CA VAL A 99 -3.15 -2.19 5.10
C VAL A 99 -4.39 -1.81 4.30
N PHE A 100 -5.40 -1.21 4.94
CA PHE A 100 -6.62 -0.77 4.25
C PHE A 100 -6.32 0.29 3.18
N PHE A 101 -5.47 1.26 3.49
CA PHE A 101 -5.03 2.26 2.54
C PHE A 101 -4.32 1.63 1.34
N ALA A 102 -3.36 0.74 1.58
CA ALA A 102 -2.61 0.08 0.51
C ALA A 102 -3.52 -0.73 -0.43
N LEU A 103 -4.43 -1.53 0.14
CA LEU A 103 -5.40 -2.32 -0.65
C LEU A 103 -6.37 -1.44 -1.44
N HIS A 104 -6.86 -0.36 -0.84
CA HIS A 104 -7.72 0.61 -1.54
C HIS A 104 -6.98 1.29 -2.69
N ALA A 105 -5.74 1.72 -2.47
CA ALA A 105 -4.92 2.35 -3.49
C ALA A 105 -4.63 1.39 -4.66
N VAL A 106 -4.35 0.11 -4.39
CA VAL A 106 -4.24 -0.94 -5.43
C VAL A 106 -5.55 -1.08 -6.21
N ALA A 107 -6.69 -1.13 -5.53
CA ALA A 107 -7.99 -1.28 -6.19
C ALA A 107 -8.30 -0.10 -7.13
N LEU A 108 -8.13 1.14 -6.67
CA LEU A 108 -8.43 2.33 -7.49
C LEU A 108 -7.44 2.49 -8.65
N THR A 109 -6.16 2.20 -8.43
CA THR A 109 -5.17 2.22 -9.52
C THR A 109 -5.39 1.07 -10.52
N ALA A 110 -5.88 -0.08 -10.09
CA ALA A 110 -6.32 -1.15 -10.98
C ALA A 110 -7.55 -0.73 -11.81
N VAL A 111 -8.51 -0.02 -11.22
CA VAL A 111 -9.63 0.56 -11.99
C VAL A 111 -9.11 1.52 -13.06
N ASN A 112 -8.18 2.42 -12.73
CA ASN A 112 -7.57 3.31 -13.72
C ASN A 112 -6.80 2.53 -14.80
N MET A 113 -6.12 1.44 -14.45
CA MET A 113 -5.47 0.55 -15.42
C MET A 113 -6.49 -0.10 -16.38
N VAL A 114 -7.64 -0.56 -15.86
CA VAL A 114 -8.74 -1.08 -16.69
C VAL A 114 -9.30 0.01 -17.60
N GLN A 115 -9.49 1.23 -17.08
CA GLN A 115 -9.94 2.37 -17.87
C GLN A 115 -8.98 2.68 -19.03
N ILE A 116 -7.65 2.59 -18.82
CA ILE A 116 -6.66 2.74 -19.90
C ILE A 116 -6.84 1.68 -20.99
N ARG A 117 -7.27 0.47 -20.64
CA ARG A 117 -7.53 -0.61 -21.62
C ARG A 117 -8.85 -0.43 -22.37
N CYS A 118 -9.88 0.07 -21.71
CA CYS A 118 -11.26 0.15 -22.24
C CYS A 118 -11.57 1.46 -22.96
N TYR A 119 -10.98 2.58 -22.57
CA TYR A 119 -11.26 3.91 -23.12
C TYR A 119 -10.27 4.32 -24.21
N GLU A 120 -10.62 5.40 -24.91
CA GLU A 120 -9.81 5.93 -25.99
C GLU A 120 -8.49 6.52 -25.47
N ARG A 121 -7.37 6.13 -26.10
CA ARG A 121 -6.00 6.35 -25.61
C ARG A 121 -5.24 7.45 -26.35
N GLY A 122 -5.83 8.06 -27.38
CA GLY A 122 -5.20 9.14 -28.17
C GLY A 122 -3.82 8.79 -28.76
N GLY A 123 -3.50 7.50 -28.95
CA GLY A 123 -2.19 7.05 -29.45
C GLY A 123 -1.06 6.99 -28.41
N GLN A 124 -1.30 7.33 -27.14
CA GLN A 124 -0.30 7.20 -26.07
C GLN A 124 0.08 5.73 -25.84
N ARG A 125 1.34 5.50 -25.50
CA ARG A 125 1.89 4.17 -25.20
C ARG A 125 2.76 4.24 -23.95
N PHE A 126 2.89 3.12 -23.25
CA PHE A 126 3.83 2.99 -22.14
C PHE A 126 5.27 3.22 -22.60
N SER A 127 6.03 4.01 -21.84
CA SER A 127 7.45 4.22 -22.08
C SER A 127 8.23 2.92 -21.93
N ALA A 128 9.32 2.79 -22.71
CA ALA A 128 10.23 1.67 -22.59
C ALA A 128 10.81 1.57 -21.17
N ALA A 129 11.12 2.71 -20.54
CA ALA A 129 11.62 2.76 -19.16
C ALA A 129 10.62 2.15 -18.16
N CYS A 130 9.32 2.47 -18.30
CA CYS A 130 8.27 1.92 -17.45
C CYS A 130 8.13 0.40 -17.64
N LYS A 131 8.14 -0.08 -18.89
CA LYS A 131 8.10 -1.52 -19.20
C LYS A 131 9.31 -2.25 -18.61
N THR A 132 10.50 -1.70 -18.76
CA THR A 132 11.73 -2.26 -18.19
C THR A 132 11.64 -2.32 -16.66
N ALA A 133 11.20 -1.25 -16.01
CA ALA A 133 11.01 -1.23 -14.56
C ALA A 133 10.03 -2.30 -14.08
N LEU A 134 8.89 -2.46 -14.76
CA LEU A 134 7.90 -3.50 -14.43
C LEU A 134 8.48 -4.91 -14.57
N VAL A 135 9.20 -5.19 -15.66
CA VAL A 135 9.83 -6.49 -15.88
C VAL A 135 10.89 -6.78 -14.82
N LEU A 136 11.73 -5.80 -14.48
CA LEU A 136 12.77 -5.96 -13.46
C LEU A 136 12.18 -6.24 -12.08
N VAL A 137 11.14 -5.50 -11.67
CA VAL A 137 10.48 -5.74 -10.38
C VAL A 137 9.77 -7.09 -10.35
N ALA A 138 9.09 -7.48 -11.44
CA ALA A 138 8.47 -8.80 -11.53
C ALA A 138 9.51 -9.94 -11.47
N ALA A 139 10.64 -9.78 -12.16
CA ALA A 139 11.74 -10.74 -12.14
C ALA A 139 12.37 -10.85 -10.74
N ALA A 140 12.61 -9.72 -10.07
CA ALA A 140 13.11 -9.70 -8.70
C ALA A 140 12.14 -10.39 -7.73
N ALA A 141 10.85 -10.10 -7.82
CA ALA A 141 9.82 -10.74 -6.99
C ALA A 141 9.78 -12.26 -7.23
N ALA A 142 9.84 -12.71 -8.47
CA ALA A 142 9.87 -14.13 -8.82
C ALA A 142 11.15 -14.82 -8.32
N ALA A 143 12.31 -14.16 -8.42
CA ALA A 143 13.58 -14.67 -7.92
C ALA A 143 13.55 -14.84 -6.39
N VAL A 144 13.02 -13.86 -5.67
CA VAL A 144 12.83 -13.94 -4.21
C VAL A 144 11.86 -15.07 -3.85
N ALA A 145 10.71 -15.17 -4.53
CA ALA A 145 9.74 -16.23 -4.27
C ALA A 145 10.34 -17.63 -4.52
N THR A 146 11.15 -17.78 -5.57
CA THR A 146 11.84 -19.03 -5.87
C THR A 146 12.90 -19.35 -4.81
N ALA A 147 13.70 -18.36 -4.39
CA ALA A 147 14.70 -18.55 -3.34
C ALA A 147 14.07 -18.96 -2.01
N VAL A 148 12.90 -18.40 -1.66
CA VAL A 148 12.13 -18.79 -0.48
C VAL A 148 11.60 -20.21 -0.63
N ALA A 149 11.03 -20.57 -1.79
CA ALA A 149 10.52 -21.93 -2.03
C ALA A 149 11.63 -22.98 -1.93
N LEU A 150 12.83 -22.69 -2.42
CA LEU A 150 13.99 -23.58 -2.31
C LEU A 150 14.51 -23.73 -0.87
N ARG A 151 14.38 -22.69 -0.04
CA ARG A 151 14.73 -22.76 1.40
C ARG A 151 13.72 -23.54 2.24
N ALA A 152 12.51 -23.73 1.74
CA ALA A 152 11.45 -24.46 2.41
C ALA A 152 11.46 -25.97 2.13
N GLN A 153 12.35 -26.45 1.24
CA GLN A 153 12.57 -27.86 0.92
C GLN A 153 13.75 -28.41 1.72
#